data_AF-A0AAX4FWB7-F1
#
_entry.id   AF-A0AAX4FWB7-F1
#
_cell.length_a   1.000
_cell.length_b   1.000
_cell.length_c   1.000
_cell.angle_alpha   90.00
_cell.angle_beta   90.00
_cell.angle_gamma   90.00
#
_symmetry.space_group_name_H-M   'P 1'
#
loop_
_entity.id
_entity.type
_entity.pdbx_description
1 polymer ?
#
loop_
_entity_poly.entity_id
_entity_poly.type
_entity_poly.pdbx_seq_one_letter_code
_entity_poly.pdbx_strand_id
1 'polypeptide(L)'
;MAKYTETIDLYSDDGKLLKSGVTLDRISPLVNPATGKIIDLTKRTISVNLGGIQDALRTGKLGKGKIKGRELDLPIMENKDAIVSRIKEMVQVEEGDDTEILEFNGGKLLLVQVPTKRLINASTYDAAITSVAAATTLAIVDQFNIDAFNASTVKAACWGSYPHTQDMEGALVTSILTIPQNNEGIGYALRNIPVNHVVMMTNKNALQGAALSSTLETAGIFEMGSAIGPFERAQLLAYAYQGLNANNLVYDLVKANGENGTIGTVVQSLVERAIEDKVITPGKKGGYFQFYETKDPMLWNAYAAAGTMAATIVNCGAGRFAQAVSSTLLYFNDLLEHETGLPSTDYGRVMGTAVGFSFFSHSIYGGGGPGIFNGNHVVTRHAAGVAIPCVVAAMALDAGTQMFSPESTSKLFAETYGKVDVFNKPIQQIANGA
;
A
#
# COMPACT_ATOMS: atom_id res chain seq x y z
N MET A 1 27.32 0.27 -13.34
CA MET A 1 28.09 0.02 -12.10
C MET A 1 27.13 0.21 -10.94
N ALA A 2 27.21 -0.64 -9.90
CA ALA A 2 26.38 -0.49 -8.71
C ALA A 2 26.67 0.86 -8.04
N LYS A 3 25.62 1.59 -7.67
CA LYS A 3 25.75 2.91 -7.05
C LYS A 3 26.26 2.83 -5.60
N TYR A 4 25.95 1.72 -4.93
CA TYR A 4 26.35 1.43 -3.56
C TYR A 4 27.11 0.10 -3.52
N THR A 5 28.13 0.00 -2.66
CA THR A 5 28.89 -1.23 -2.44
C THR A 5 28.34 -2.09 -1.31
N GLU A 6 27.41 -1.55 -0.53
CA GLU A 6 26.73 -2.26 0.55
C GLU A 6 25.87 -3.39 0.00
N THR A 7 25.88 -4.51 0.70
CA THR A 7 25.08 -5.68 0.37
C THR A 7 24.15 -6.05 1.51
N ILE A 8 23.02 -6.65 1.14
CA ILE A 8 22.01 -7.17 2.05
C ILE A 8 21.63 -8.59 1.62
N ASP A 9 21.17 -9.38 2.59
CA ASP A 9 20.53 -10.66 2.36
C ASP A 9 19.01 -10.48 2.46
N LEU A 10 18.27 -11.03 1.49
CA LEU A 10 16.82 -10.97 1.42
C LEU A 10 16.22 -12.30 1.89
N TYR A 11 15.26 -12.21 2.80
CA TYR A 11 14.58 -13.34 3.43
C TYR A 11 13.09 -13.33 3.08
N SER A 12 12.47 -14.51 3.12
CA SER A 12 11.02 -14.68 2.98
C SER A 12 10.27 -14.24 4.24
N ASP A 13 8.94 -14.23 4.14
CA ASP A 13 7.99 -14.01 5.24
C ASP A 13 7.97 -15.13 6.29
N ASP A 14 8.65 -16.26 6.05
CA ASP A 14 8.87 -17.32 7.03
C ASP A 14 10.34 -17.44 7.49
N GLY A 15 11.17 -16.43 7.20
CA GLY A 15 12.54 -16.33 7.70
C GLY A 15 13.56 -17.21 6.96
N LYS A 16 13.27 -17.63 5.72
CA LYS A 16 14.21 -18.38 4.88
C LYS A 16 14.96 -17.44 3.95
N LEU A 17 16.26 -17.66 3.81
CA LEU A 17 17.09 -16.91 2.87
C LEU A 17 16.59 -17.15 1.44
N LEU A 18 16.24 -16.07 0.73
CA LEU A 18 15.86 -16.09 -0.67
C LEU A 18 17.05 -15.75 -1.57
N LYS A 19 17.83 -14.72 -1.19
CA LYS A 19 18.97 -14.25 -1.97
C LYS A 19 19.99 -13.58 -1.06
N SER A 20 21.27 -13.85 -1.27
CA SER A 20 22.37 -13.27 -0.48
C SER A 20 23.25 -12.35 -1.31
N GLY A 21 23.90 -11.38 -0.66
CA GLY A 21 24.88 -10.50 -1.30
C GLY A 21 24.27 -9.54 -2.32
N VAL A 22 23.01 -9.16 -2.15
CA VAL A 22 22.29 -8.24 -3.05
C VAL A 22 22.80 -6.82 -2.80
N THR A 23 23.31 -6.12 -3.83
CA THR A 23 23.70 -4.72 -3.66
C THR A 23 22.49 -3.83 -3.45
N LEU A 24 22.60 -2.84 -2.56
CA LEU A 24 21.45 -2.04 -2.10
C LEU A 24 20.65 -1.38 -3.23
N ASP A 25 21.30 -0.98 -4.33
CA ASP A 25 20.65 -0.35 -5.47
C ASP A 25 19.68 -1.30 -6.22
N ARG A 26 19.81 -2.62 -6.04
CA ARG A 26 18.99 -3.61 -6.73
C ARG A 26 17.57 -3.76 -6.23
N ILE A 27 17.30 -3.29 -5.01
CA ILE A 27 15.93 -3.21 -4.49
C ILE A 27 15.26 -1.87 -4.83
N SER A 28 16.01 -0.91 -5.40
CA SER A 28 15.48 0.42 -5.69
C SER A 28 14.24 0.35 -6.58
N PRO A 29 13.18 1.14 -6.29
CA PRO A 29 12.01 1.22 -7.17
C PRO A 29 12.32 1.63 -8.60
N LEU A 30 13.46 2.30 -8.83
CA LEU A 30 13.91 2.74 -10.16
C LEU A 30 14.66 1.65 -10.94
N VAL A 31 15.03 0.54 -10.29
CA VAL A 31 15.92 -0.50 -10.85
C VAL A 31 15.27 -1.88 -10.81
N ASN A 32 14.58 -2.21 -9.71
CA ASN A 32 14.02 -3.55 -9.51
C ASN A 32 12.82 -3.78 -10.45
N PRO A 33 12.85 -4.80 -11.32
CA PRO A 33 11.79 -5.05 -12.30
C PRO A 33 10.46 -5.46 -11.66
N ALA A 34 10.49 -6.16 -10.52
CA ALA A 34 9.26 -6.52 -9.82
C ALA A 34 8.62 -5.27 -9.20
N THR A 35 9.41 -4.38 -8.59
CA THR A 35 8.91 -3.09 -8.12
C THR A 35 8.36 -2.24 -9.26
N GLY A 36 9.05 -2.18 -10.40
CA GLY A 36 8.56 -1.52 -11.61
C GLY A 36 7.20 -2.05 -12.04
N LYS A 37 7.02 -3.37 -12.02
CA LYS A 37 5.73 -4.02 -12.33
C LYS A 37 4.64 -3.71 -11.29
N ILE A 38 4.97 -3.63 -10.00
CA ILE A 38 4.01 -3.21 -8.95
C ILE A 38 3.51 -1.80 -9.24
N ILE A 39 4.42 -0.86 -9.50
CA ILE A 39 4.08 0.55 -9.77
C ILE A 39 3.22 0.66 -11.03
N ASP A 40 3.66 0.02 -12.11
CA ASP A 40 2.96 0.01 -13.39
C ASP A 40 1.52 -0.52 -13.26
N LEU A 41 1.36 -1.72 -12.68
CA LEU A 41 0.04 -2.31 -12.49
C LEU A 41 -0.83 -1.51 -11.52
N THR A 42 -0.26 -0.86 -10.51
CA THR A 42 -1.00 0.02 -9.60
C THR A 42 -1.61 1.20 -10.37
N LYS A 43 -0.90 1.72 -11.38
CA LYS A 43 -1.37 2.85 -12.20
C LYS A 43 -2.39 2.44 -13.26
N ARG A 44 -2.21 1.27 -13.89
CA ARG A 44 -2.96 0.90 -15.12
C ARG A 44 -4.03 -0.16 -14.94
N THR A 45 -4.16 -0.77 -13.76
CA THR A 45 -5.15 -1.82 -13.52
C THR A 45 -6.40 -1.24 -12.87
N ILE A 46 -7.55 -1.41 -13.52
CA ILE A 46 -8.85 -0.86 -13.10
C ILE A 46 -9.83 -2.00 -12.81
N SER A 47 -10.53 -1.92 -11.69
CA SER A 47 -11.54 -2.89 -11.31
C SER A 47 -12.91 -2.51 -11.88
N VAL A 48 -13.59 -3.46 -12.51
CA VAL A 48 -14.98 -3.32 -13.00
C VAL A 48 -15.87 -4.33 -12.29
N ASN A 49 -16.93 -3.87 -11.63
CA ASN A 49 -17.92 -4.73 -10.98
C ASN A 49 -19.18 -4.87 -11.86
N LEU A 50 -19.12 -5.73 -12.89
CA LEU A 50 -20.24 -5.98 -13.81
C LEU A 50 -21.50 -6.45 -13.09
N GLY A 51 -21.35 -7.34 -12.10
CA GLY A 51 -22.48 -7.81 -11.29
C GLY A 51 -23.15 -6.67 -10.52
N GLY A 52 -22.33 -5.80 -9.91
CA GLY A 52 -22.80 -4.60 -9.25
C GLY A 52 -23.47 -3.61 -10.21
N ILE A 53 -22.96 -3.46 -11.44
CA ILE A 53 -23.54 -2.56 -12.45
C ILE A 53 -24.94 -3.06 -12.82
N GLN A 54 -25.11 -4.36 -13.04
CA GLN A 54 -26.41 -4.96 -13.28
C GLN A 54 -27.39 -4.67 -12.14
N ASP A 55 -26.97 -4.89 -10.89
CA ASP A 55 -27.80 -4.66 -9.71
C ASP A 55 -28.16 -3.18 -9.50
N ALA A 56 -27.20 -2.27 -9.72
CA ALA A 56 -27.39 -0.84 -9.62
C ALA A 56 -28.41 -0.33 -10.64
N LEU A 57 -28.27 -0.76 -11.90
CA LEU A 57 -29.20 -0.43 -12.99
C LEU A 57 -30.59 -0.95 -12.73
N ARG A 58 -30.73 -2.23 -12.34
CA ARG A 58 -32.01 -2.85 -12.04
C ARG A 58 -32.76 -2.16 -10.90
N THR A 59 -32.04 -1.63 -9.92
CA THR A 59 -32.64 -1.03 -8.72
C THR A 59 -32.71 0.50 -8.76
N GLY A 60 -32.13 1.14 -9.77
CA GLY A 60 -31.98 2.59 -9.88
C GLY A 60 -31.04 3.19 -8.82
N LYS A 61 -30.22 2.37 -8.15
CA LYS A 61 -29.22 2.82 -7.17
C LYS A 61 -27.97 3.32 -7.90
N LEU A 62 -27.93 4.62 -8.18
CA LEU A 62 -26.95 5.25 -9.06
C LEU A 62 -26.24 6.38 -8.32
N GLY A 63 -24.92 6.47 -8.46
CA GLY A 63 -24.10 7.37 -7.65
C GLY A 63 -24.32 7.11 -6.15
N LYS A 64 -24.59 8.15 -5.35
CA LYS A 64 -24.87 8.02 -3.91
C LYS A 64 -26.34 7.74 -3.55
N GLY A 65 -27.22 7.61 -4.55
CA GLY A 65 -28.66 7.69 -4.30
C GLY A 65 -29.46 6.62 -5.03
N LYS A 66 -30.78 6.77 -4.96
CA LYS A 66 -31.73 6.01 -5.78
C LYS A 66 -32.57 6.96 -6.61
N ILE A 67 -32.57 6.77 -7.93
CA ILE A 67 -33.38 7.54 -8.88
C ILE A 67 -34.54 6.66 -9.34
N LYS A 68 -35.72 6.88 -8.75
CA LYS A 68 -36.93 6.14 -9.11
C LYS A 68 -37.37 6.46 -10.54
N GLY A 69 -37.78 5.45 -11.30
CA GLY A 69 -38.20 5.58 -12.70
C GLY A 69 -37.04 5.56 -13.71
N ARG A 70 -35.81 5.26 -13.25
CA ARG A 70 -34.61 5.10 -14.09
C ARG A 70 -34.02 3.69 -14.01
N GLU A 71 -34.81 2.74 -13.51
CA GLU A 71 -34.45 1.33 -13.48
C GLU A 71 -34.28 0.77 -14.90
N LEU A 72 -33.20 0.01 -15.12
CA LEU A 72 -32.93 -0.73 -16.36
C LEU A 72 -32.61 -2.18 -16.00
N ASP A 73 -33.48 -3.11 -16.38
CA ASP A 73 -33.27 -4.55 -16.16
C ASP A 73 -32.56 -5.15 -17.37
N LEU A 74 -31.24 -5.28 -17.27
CA LEU A 74 -30.37 -5.73 -18.36
C LEU A 74 -29.67 -7.04 -17.96
N PRO A 75 -29.69 -8.09 -18.80
CA PRO A 75 -29.01 -9.34 -18.50
C PRO A 75 -27.50 -9.25 -18.81
N ILE A 76 -26.80 -8.31 -18.15
CA ILE A 76 -25.35 -8.04 -18.32
C ILE A 76 -24.53 -9.31 -18.10
N MET A 77 -24.80 -10.06 -17.03
CA MET A 77 -24.06 -11.26 -16.69
C MET A 77 -24.27 -12.40 -17.68
N GLU A 78 -25.44 -12.47 -18.33
CA GLU A 78 -25.71 -13.46 -19.38
C GLU A 78 -24.99 -13.11 -20.69
N ASN A 79 -24.63 -11.84 -20.87
CA ASN A 79 -23.92 -11.31 -22.05
C ASN A 79 -22.47 -10.90 -21.73
N LYS A 80 -21.92 -11.39 -20.61
CA LYS A 80 -20.64 -10.90 -20.07
C LYS A 80 -19.50 -11.02 -21.09
N ASP A 81 -19.43 -12.11 -21.85
CA ASP A 81 -18.30 -12.39 -22.74
C ASP A 81 -18.25 -11.40 -23.91
N ALA A 82 -19.43 -11.03 -24.44
CA ALA A 82 -19.55 -10.02 -25.48
C ALA A 82 -19.14 -8.63 -24.94
N ILE A 83 -19.61 -8.28 -23.74
CA ILE A 83 -19.28 -7.02 -23.07
C ILE A 83 -17.77 -6.93 -22.78
N VAL A 84 -17.18 -7.98 -22.21
CA VAL A 84 -15.74 -8.06 -21.90
C VAL A 84 -14.90 -7.94 -23.17
N SER A 85 -15.28 -8.65 -24.24
CA SER A 85 -14.60 -8.57 -25.53
C SER A 85 -14.65 -7.15 -26.10
N ARG A 86 -15.82 -6.50 -26.02
CA ARG A 86 -16.03 -5.13 -26.50
C ARG A 86 -15.28 -4.10 -25.65
N ILE A 87 -15.19 -4.30 -24.33
CA ILE A 87 -14.33 -3.48 -23.46
C ILE A 87 -12.87 -3.60 -23.89
N LYS A 88 -12.37 -4.84 -24.11
CA LYS A 88 -10.99 -5.07 -24.53
C LYS A 88 -10.69 -4.38 -25.85
N GLU A 89 -11.56 -4.53 -26.84
CA GLU A 89 -11.44 -3.91 -28.16
C GLU A 89 -11.31 -2.38 -28.09
N MET A 90 -12.06 -1.72 -27.21
CA MET A 90 -12.00 -0.27 -27.05
C MET A 90 -10.83 0.22 -26.19
N VAL A 91 -10.41 -0.58 -25.20
CA VAL A 91 -9.31 -0.22 -24.29
C VAL A 91 -7.95 -0.45 -24.95
N GLN A 92 -7.79 -1.49 -25.77
CA GLN A 92 -6.53 -1.68 -26.51
C GLN A 92 -6.24 -0.53 -27.46
N VAL A 93 -4.96 -0.31 -27.76
CA VAL A 93 -4.50 0.68 -28.73
C VAL A 93 -4.15 0.00 -30.04
N GLU A 94 -3.48 -1.15 -29.96
CA GLU A 94 -3.09 -1.97 -31.10
C GLU A 94 -3.47 -3.42 -30.83
N GLU A 95 -3.80 -4.16 -31.89
CA GLU A 95 -4.06 -5.60 -31.76
C GLU A 95 -2.79 -6.29 -31.23
N GLY A 96 -2.94 -7.05 -30.15
CA GLY A 96 -1.84 -7.77 -29.52
C GLY A 96 -0.95 -6.94 -28.60
N ASP A 97 -1.38 -5.72 -28.21
CA ASP A 97 -0.70 -4.95 -27.16
C ASP A 97 -0.85 -5.59 -25.76
N ASP A 98 -0.35 -4.90 -24.73
CA ASP A 98 -0.32 -5.38 -23.35
C ASP A 98 -1.64 -5.16 -22.57
N THR A 99 -2.76 -5.04 -23.29
CA THR A 99 -4.11 -5.02 -22.71
C THR A 99 -4.53 -6.41 -22.25
N GLU A 100 -4.85 -6.54 -20.96
CA GLU A 100 -5.33 -7.78 -20.38
C GLU A 100 -6.62 -7.54 -19.59
N ILE A 101 -7.59 -8.46 -19.68
CA ILE A 101 -8.75 -8.49 -18.79
C ILE A 101 -8.75 -9.81 -18.04
N LEU A 102 -8.62 -9.72 -16.72
CA LEU A 102 -8.68 -10.86 -15.81
C LEU A 102 -10.08 -10.95 -15.23
N GLU A 103 -10.72 -12.10 -15.37
CA GLU A 103 -12.07 -12.35 -14.86
C GLU A 103 -12.03 -13.07 -13.50
N PHE A 104 -12.84 -12.59 -12.56
CA PHE A 104 -13.00 -13.15 -11.22
C PHE A 104 -14.47 -13.39 -10.90
N ASN A 105 -14.75 -14.32 -9.99
CA ASN A 105 -16.10 -14.68 -9.55
C ASN A 105 -17.07 -14.97 -10.72
N GLY A 106 -16.61 -15.71 -11.72
CA GLY A 106 -17.39 -16.04 -12.93
C GLY A 106 -17.63 -14.83 -13.85
N GLY A 107 -16.70 -13.86 -13.88
CA GLY A 107 -16.76 -12.65 -14.70
C GLY A 107 -17.60 -11.52 -14.08
N LYS A 108 -18.08 -11.68 -12.84
CA LYS A 108 -18.76 -10.60 -12.09
C LYS A 108 -17.84 -9.43 -11.80
N LEU A 109 -16.57 -9.73 -11.59
CA LEU A 109 -15.52 -8.77 -11.30
C LEU A 109 -14.43 -8.91 -12.35
N LEU A 110 -13.95 -7.78 -12.87
CA LEU A 110 -12.87 -7.73 -13.85
C LEU A 110 -11.72 -6.91 -13.28
N LEU A 111 -10.48 -7.30 -13.58
CA LEU A 111 -9.35 -6.38 -13.61
C LEU A 111 -8.97 -6.11 -15.06
N VAL A 112 -9.14 -4.87 -15.47
CA VAL A 112 -8.73 -4.39 -16.79
C VAL A 112 -7.36 -3.74 -16.64
N GLN A 113 -6.34 -4.41 -17.14
CA GLN A 113 -5.01 -3.84 -17.29
C GLN A 113 -4.97 -3.05 -18.60
N VAL A 114 -5.00 -1.72 -18.46
CA VAL A 114 -4.93 -0.77 -19.57
C VAL A 114 -3.54 -0.84 -20.20
N PRO A 115 -3.39 -0.77 -21.54
CA PRO A 115 -2.09 -0.94 -22.18
C PRO A 115 -1.15 0.21 -21.80
N THR A 116 0.13 -0.11 -21.60
CA THR A 116 1.15 0.85 -21.14
C THR A 116 1.23 2.08 -22.05
N LYS A 117 0.98 1.89 -23.36
CA LYS A 117 0.99 2.96 -24.38
C LYS A 117 0.03 4.11 -24.05
N ARG A 118 -1.11 3.86 -23.39
CA ARG A 118 -2.03 4.92 -22.94
C ARG A 118 -1.43 5.76 -21.83
N LEU A 119 -0.71 5.15 -20.89
CA LEU A 119 -0.11 5.85 -19.76
C LEU A 119 1.15 6.61 -20.17
N ILE A 120 1.97 6.07 -21.09
CA ILE A 120 3.16 6.77 -21.60
C ILE A 120 2.78 8.07 -22.31
N ASN A 121 1.63 8.10 -22.98
CA ASN A 121 1.14 9.27 -23.71
C ASN A 121 0.12 10.11 -22.91
N ALA A 122 -0.06 9.82 -21.61
CA ALA A 122 -0.92 10.57 -20.72
C ALA A 122 -0.09 11.44 -19.76
N SER A 123 -0.70 12.54 -19.28
CA SER A 123 -0.10 13.35 -18.23
C SER A 123 -0.13 12.65 -16.86
N THR A 124 -1.14 11.82 -16.60
CA THR A 124 -1.36 11.14 -15.31
C THR A 124 -1.99 9.75 -15.50
N TYR A 125 -2.11 9.00 -14.40
CA TYR A 125 -2.69 7.65 -14.37
C TYR A 125 -4.21 7.62 -14.57
N ASP A 126 -4.92 8.76 -14.54
CA ASP A 126 -6.38 8.80 -14.72
C ASP A 126 -6.85 8.38 -16.11
N ALA A 127 -5.94 8.41 -17.10
CA ALA A 127 -6.19 7.84 -18.41
C ALA A 127 -6.62 6.37 -18.34
N ALA A 128 -6.16 5.63 -17.32
CA ALA A 128 -6.57 4.25 -17.09
C ALA A 128 -8.05 4.17 -16.69
N ILE A 129 -8.45 4.80 -15.58
CA ILE A 129 -9.83 4.67 -15.08
C ILE A 129 -10.85 5.28 -16.04
N THR A 130 -10.53 6.41 -16.66
CA THR A 130 -11.44 7.09 -17.60
C THR A 130 -11.65 6.28 -18.88
N SER A 131 -10.61 5.65 -19.44
CA SER A 131 -10.74 4.79 -20.62
C SER A 131 -11.57 3.54 -20.33
N VAL A 132 -11.32 2.87 -19.21
CA VAL A 132 -12.07 1.67 -18.81
C VAL A 132 -13.53 2.00 -18.48
N ALA A 133 -13.79 3.11 -17.78
CA ALA A 133 -15.15 3.52 -17.45
C ALA A 133 -15.94 3.92 -18.71
N ALA A 134 -15.31 4.59 -19.68
CA ALA A 134 -15.92 4.90 -20.97
C ALA A 134 -16.23 3.62 -21.77
N ALA A 135 -15.24 2.73 -21.91
CA ALA A 135 -15.39 1.48 -22.63
C ALA A 135 -16.46 0.58 -22.01
N THR A 136 -16.51 0.47 -20.68
CA THR A 136 -17.55 -0.30 -19.97
C THR A 136 -18.93 0.28 -20.22
N THR A 137 -19.07 1.61 -20.16
CA THR A 137 -20.34 2.29 -20.42
C THR A 137 -20.82 2.01 -21.85
N LEU A 138 -19.96 2.21 -22.85
CA LEU A 138 -20.31 2.06 -24.25
C LEU A 138 -20.56 0.59 -24.62
N ALA A 139 -19.79 -0.35 -24.08
CA ALA A 139 -19.99 -1.78 -24.32
C ALA A 139 -21.38 -2.25 -23.86
N ILE A 140 -21.86 -1.77 -22.71
CA ILE A 140 -23.21 -2.09 -22.22
C ILE A 140 -24.28 -1.41 -23.08
N VAL A 141 -24.07 -0.14 -23.44
CA VAL A 141 -25.01 0.61 -24.31
C VAL A 141 -25.17 -0.05 -25.67
N ASP A 142 -24.06 -0.42 -26.31
CA ASP A 142 -24.04 -1.08 -27.62
C ASP A 142 -24.68 -2.48 -27.54
N GLN A 143 -24.30 -3.29 -26.54
CA GLN A 143 -24.79 -4.67 -26.40
C GLN A 143 -26.31 -4.76 -26.28
N PHE A 144 -26.94 -3.78 -25.63
CA PHE A 144 -28.39 -3.77 -25.39
C PHE A 144 -29.14 -2.69 -26.18
N ASN A 145 -28.47 -2.01 -27.12
CA ASN A 145 -29.04 -0.93 -27.94
C ASN A 145 -29.81 0.11 -27.10
N ILE A 146 -29.17 0.58 -26.02
CA ILE A 146 -29.79 1.52 -25.07
C ILE A 146 -29.92 2.89 -25.74
N ASP A 147 -31.12 3.45 -25.72
CA ASP A 147 -31.39 4.74 -26.35
C ASP A 147 -30.69 5.92 -25.65
N ALA A 148 -30.62 7.05 -26.34
CA ALA A 148 -29.94 8.25 -25.88
C ALA A 148 -30.53 8.84 -24.57
N PHE A 149 -31.80 8.60 -24.25
CA PHE A 149 -32.43 9.07 -23.02
C PHE A 149 -32.05 8.22 -21.80
N ASN A 150 -31.69 6.95 -22.02
CA ASN A 150 -31.38 5.97 -20.98
C ASN A 150 -29.88 5.68 -20.83
N ALA A 151 -29.05 5.98 -21.83
CA ALA A 151 -27.59 5.76 -21.76
C ALA A 151 -26.92 6.47 -20.56
N SER A 152 -27.46 7.63 -20.15
CA SER A 152 -26.97 8.35 -18.96
C SER A 152 -27.11 7.56 -17.65
N THR A 153 -28.06 6.62 -17.57
CA THR A 153 -28.24 5.72 -16.43
C THR A 153 -27.07 4.72 -16.33
N VAL A 154 -26.62 4.17 -17.45
CA VAL A 154 -25.43 3.29 -17.51
C VAL A 154 -24.16 4.05 -17.13
N LYS A 155 -24.03 5.29 -17.66
CA LYS A 155 -22.94 6.19 -17.28
C LYS A 155 -22.90 6.42 -15.76
N ALA A 156 -24.04 6.65 -15.13
CA ALA A 156 -24.12 6.86 -13.68
C ALA A 156 -23.75 5.61 -12.85
N ALA A 157 -24.03 4.40 -13.35
CA ALA A 157 -23.58 3.16 -12.69
C ALA A 157 -22.06 2.97 -12.83
N CYS A 158 -21.50 3.24 -14.02
CA CYS A 158 -20.08 3.02 -14.28
C CYS A 158 -19.19 4.11 -13.65
N TRP A 159 -19.63 5.36 -13.64
CA TRP A 159 -18.81 6.50 -13.21
C TRP A 159 -19.27 7.17 -11.91
N GLY A 160 -20.37 6.71 -11.33
CA GLY A 160 -20.94 7.33 -10.15
C GLY A 160 -21.46 8.75 -10.44
N SER A 161 -21.23 9.66 -9.51
CA SER A 161 -21.70 11.05 -9.58
C SER A 161 -20.80 12.01 -10.39
N TYR A 162 -19.68 11.55 -10.94
CA TYR A 162 -18.80 12.38 -11.78
C TYR A 162 -19.50 12.84 -13.08
N PRO A 163 -19.44 14.13 -13.47
CA PRO A 163 -18.54 15.19 -12.95
C PRO A 163 -19.18 16.17 -11.95
N HIS A 164 -20.35 15.85 -11.38
CA HIS A 164 -20.91 16.69 -10.32
C HIS A 164 -20.01 16.66 -9.08
N THR A 165 -19.51 15.47 -8.73
CA THR A 165 -18.39 15.29 -7.81
C THR A 165 -17.07 15.35 -8.55
N GLN A 166 -16.00 15.79 -7.88
CA GLN A 166 -14.65 15.79 -8.45
C GLN A 166 -14.13 14.37 -8.67
N ASP A 167 -14.47 13.45 -7.76
CA ASP A 167 -14.19 12.03 -7.84
C ASP A 167 -15.35 11.22 -8.42
N MET A 168 -15.12 9.92 -8.59
CA MET A 168 -16.08 8.96 -9.14
C MET A 168 -16.91 8.31 -8.03
N GLU A 169 -17.47 9.11 -7.13
CA GLU A 169 -18.17 8.58 -5.96
C GLU A 169 -19.43 7.79 -6.36
N GLY A 170 -19.57 6.58 -5.80
CA GLY A 170 -20.63 5.63 -6.15
C GLY A 170 -20.40 4.89 -7.48
N ALA A 171 -19.22 5.02 -8.10
CA ALA A 171 -18.86 4.27 -9.29
C ALA A 171 -18.63 2.78 -8.99
N LEU A 172 -18.96 1.94 -9.97
CA LEU A 172 -18.66 0.51 -9.96
C LEU A 172 -17.49 0.14 -10.89
N VAL A 173 -16.87 1.16 -11.49
CA VAL A 173 -15.53 1.10 -12.07
C VAL A 173 -14.60 1.89 -11.15
N THR A 174 -13.63 1.21 -10.54
CA THR A 174 -12.81 1.74 -9.44
C THR A 174 -11.32 1.44 -9.64
N SER A 175 -10.45 2.24 -9.01
CA SER A 175 -9.00 2.12 -9.08
C SER A 175 -8.40 1.99 -7.68
N ILE A 176 -7.21 1.40 -7.56
CA ILE A 176 -6.41 1.46 -6.33
C ILE A 176 -6.05 2.92 -6.00
N LEU A 177 -5.66 3.66 -7.04
CA LEU A 177 -5.29 5.08 -6.92
C LEU A 177 -6.54 5.96 -6.98
N THR A 178 -6.63 6.92 -6.08
CA THR A 178 -7.61 8.01 -6.16
C THR A 178 -7.14 9.10 -7.14
N ILE A 179 -8.07 9.97 -7.53
CA ILE A 179 -7.84 11.10 -8.43
C ILE A 179 -6.69 12.01 -7.93
N PRO A 180 -5.89 12.61 -8.82
CA PRO A 180 -4.77 13.48 -8.46
C PRO A 180 -5.13 14.70 -7.63
N GLN A 181 -6.37 15.19 -7.74
CA GLN A 181 -6.87 16.35 -6.98
C GLN A 181 -6.89 16.05 -5.46
N ASN A 182 -6.95 14.78 -5.07
CA ASN A 182 -6.89 14.35 -3.67
C ASN A 182 -5.46 14.11 -3.18
N ASN A 183 -4.44 14.37 -4.00
CA ASN A 183 -3.06 14.30 -3.58
C ASN A 183 -2.73 15.53 -2.73
N GLU A 184 -2.27 15.26 -1.52
CA GLU A 184 -1.91 16.25 -0.50
C GLU A 184 -0.60 17.00 -0.85
N GLY A 185 0.11 16.55 -1.88
CA GLY A 185 1.26 17.22 -2.46
C GLY A 185 1.67 16.61 -3.80
N ILE A 186 2.65 17.22 -4.45
CA ILE A 186 3.20 16.70 -5.71
C ILE A 186 3.95 15.38 -5.42
N GLY A 187 3.68 14.34 -6.22
CA GLY A 187 4.30 13.01 -6.07
C GLY A 187 3.64 12.08 -5.05
N TYR A 188 2.45 12.41 -4.53
CA TYR A 188 1.80 11.65 -3.46
C TYR A 188 0.90 10.48 -3.90
N ALA A 189 0.71 10.27 -5.20
CA ALA A 189 -0.26 9.32 -5.72
C ALA A 189 -0.09 7.89 -5.14
N LEU A 190 1.14 7.37 -5.15
CA LEU A 190 1.44 6.03 -4.62
C LEU A 190 1.33 5.93 -3.09
N ARG A 191 1.23 7.06 -2.40
CA ARG A 191 0.97 7.13 -0.95
C ARG A 191 -0.51 7.20 -0.62
N ASN A 192 -1.37 7.44 -1.63
CA ASN A 192 -2.81 7.60 -1.47
C ASN A 192 -3.57 6.29 -1.64
N ILE A 193 -3.09 5.26 -0.94
CA ILE A 193 -3.62 3.90 -0.98
C ILE A 193 -3.98 3.51 0.45
N PRO A 194 -5.27 3.33 0.78
CA PRO A 194 -5.71 2.92 2.11
C PRO A 194 -5.00 1.66 2.60
N VAL A 195 -4.64 1.64 3.88
CA VAL A 195 -4.06 0.47 4.57
C VAL A 195 -4.88 -0.79 4.31
N ASN A 196 -6.21 -0.71 4.41
CA ASN A 196 -7.11 -1.83 4.18
C ASN A 196 -7.01 -2.42 2.76
N HIS A 197 -6.70 -1.61 1.73
CA HIS A 197 -6.48 -2.14 0.38
C HIS A 197 -5.24 -3.02 0.34
N VAL A 198 -4.13 -2.56 0.92
CA VAL A 198 -2.86 -3.29 0.98
C VAL A 198 -3.03 -4.60 1.76
N VAL A 199 -3.73 -4.55 2.90
CA VAL A 199 -4.04 -5.75 3.72
C VAL A 199 -4.82 -6.79 2.93
N MET A 200 -5.81 -6.37 2.14
CA MET A 200 -6.62 -7.31 1.33
C MET A 200 -5.86 -7.84 0.10
N MET A 201 -5.03 -7.02 -0.55
CA MET A 201 -4.17 -7.46 -1.65
C MET A 201 -3.16 -8.55 -1.21
N THR A 202 -2.72 -8.49 0.04
CA THR A 202 -1.74 -9.43 0.60
C THR A 202 -2.39 -10.52 1.47
N ASN A 203 -3.72 -10.64 1.40
CA ASN A 203 -4.50 -11.65 2.12
C ASN A 203 -4.16 -11.72 3.63
N LYS A 204 -4.03 -10.55 4.27
CA LYS A 204 -3.68 -10.39 5.69
C LYS A 204 -2.34 -11.03 6.12
N ASN A 205 -1.42 -11.28 5.19
CA ASN A 205 -0.05 -11.65 5.57
C ASN A 205 0.71 -10.38 5.98
N ALA A 206 1.12 -10.30 7.26
CA ALA A 206 1.68 -9.08 7.84
C ALA A 206 2.99 -8.63 7.16
N LEU A 207 3.92 -9.56 6.88
CA LEU A 207 5.19 -9.21 6.24
C LEU A 207 5.02 -8.90 4.76
N GLN A 208 4.15 -9.61 4.04
CA GLN A 208 3.84 -9.27 2.64
C GLN A 208 3.13 -7.91 2.53
N GLY A 209 2.18 -7.64 3.44
CA GLY A 209 1.49 -6.36 3.55
C GLY A 209 2.46 -5.21 3.82
N ALA A 210 3.34 -5.38 4.81
CA ALA A 210 4.40 -4.43 5.11
C ALA A 210 5.30 -4.19 3.88
N ALA A 211 5.74 -5.26 3.20
CA ALA A 211 6.58 -5.15 2.00
C ALA A 211 5.88 -4.41 0.86
N LEU A 212 4.62 -4.74 0.53
CA LEU A 212 3.85 -4.02 -0.50
C LEU A 212 3.71 -2.55 -0.14
N SER A 213 3.36 -2.25 1.12
CA SER A 213 3.22 -0.88 1.61
C SER A 213 4.53 -0.11 1.55
N SER A 214 5.63 -0.70 2.02
CA SER A 214 6.95 -0.06 1.99
C SER A 214 7.43 0.16 0.56
N THR A 215 7.11 -0.75 -0.37
CA THR A 215 7.41 -0.59 -1.79
C THR A 215 6.72 0.64 -2.37
N LEU A 216 5.41 0.77 -2.16
CA LEU A 216 4.60 1.87 -2.67
C LEU A 216 4.95 3.21 -2.01
N GLU A 217 5.11 3.21 -0.68
CA GLU A 217 5.56 4.38 0.07
C GLU A 217 6.93 4.85 -0.42
N THR A 218 7.91 3.92 -0.53
CA THR A 218 9.26 4.25 -1.01
C THR A 218 9.24 4.79 -2.43
N ALA A 219 8.50 4.15 -3.34
CA ALA A 219 8.31 4.66 -4.70
C ALA A 219 7.71 6.09 -4.70
N GLY A 220 6.75 6.37 -3.83
CA GLY A 220 6.22 7.72 -3.62
C GLY A 220 7.27 8.70 -3.10
N ILE A 221 8.14 8.31 -2.16
CA ILE A 221 9.24 9.16 -1.68
C ILE A 221 10.24 9.48 -2.82
N PHE A 222 10.50 8.54 -3.71
CA PHE A 222 11.28 8.79 -4.93
C PHE A 222 10.56 9.78 -5.87
N GLU A 223 9.26 9.59 -6.10
CA GLU A 223 8.44 10.48 -6.94
C GLU A 223 8.36 11.92 -6.37
N MET A 224 8.31 12.07 -5.05
CA MET A 224 8.36 13.35 -4.34
C MET A 224 9.74 14.03 -4.38
N GLY A 225 10.77 13.40 -4.95
CA GLY A 225 12.14 13.90 -4.98
C GLY A 225 12.84 13.87 -3.60
N SER A 226 12.22 13.22 -2.61
CA SER A 226 12.74 13.16 -1.23
C SER A 226 13.84 12.10 -1.05
N ALA A 227 13.99 11.19 -2.03
CA ALA A 227 15.08 10.21 -2.10
C ALA A 227 16.14 10.60 -3.14
N ILE A 228 16.52 11.89 -3.23
CA ILE A 228 17.58 12.37 -4.12
C ILE A 228 18.87 12.66 -3.32
N GLY A 229 20.03 12.32 -3.91
CA GLY A 229 21.33 12.62 -3.33
C GLY A 229 21.63 11.73 -2.12
N PRO A 230 22.08 12.28 -0.97
CA PRO A 230 22.40 11.47 0.20
C PRO A 230 21.19 10.74 0.80
N PHE A 231 19.98 11.25 0.59
CA PHE A 231 18.74 10.67 1.13
C PHE A 231 18.29 9.39 0.42
N GLU A 232 18.79 9.15 -0.80
CA GLU A 232 18.50 7.93 -1.55
C GLU A 232 18.99 6.69 -0.80
N ARG A 233 20.22 6.73 -0.30
CA ARG A 233 20.78 5.64 0.52
C ARG A 233 19.97 5.43 1.80
N ALA A 234 19.63 6.52 2.49
CA ALA A 234 18.83 6.45 3.70
C ALA A 234 17.47 5.78 3.46
N GLN A 235 16.79 6.16 2.37
CA GLN A 235 15.50 5.58 2.01
C GLN A 235 15.62 4.11 1.62
N LEU A 236 16.63 3.74 0.81
CA LEU A 236 16.83 2.35 0.40
C LEU A 236 17.18 1.45 1.58
N LEU A 237 18.01 1.91 2.53
CA LEU A 237 18.30 1.16 3.74
C LEU A 237 17.05 0.98 4.60
N ALA A 238 16.28 2.04 4.84
CA ALA A 238 15.04 1.94 5.60
C ALA A 238 14.05 0.96 4.94
N TYR A 239 13.90 1.04 3.61
CA TYR A 239 13.09 0.11 2.85
C TYR A 239 13.58 -1.34 2.95
N ALA A 240 14.89 -1.56 2.80
CA ALA A 240 15.49 -2.88 2.92
C ALA A 240 15.20 -3.53 4.28
N TYR A 241 15.56 -2.84 5.36
CA TYR A 241 15.51 -3.41 6.70
C TYR A 241 14.10 -3.46 7.27
N GLN A 242 13.28 -2.43 7.07
CA GLN A 242 11.90 -2.42 7.58
C GLN A 242 10.94 -3.20 6.69
N GLY A 243 10.96 -2.94 5.39
CA GLY A 243 9.95 -3.44 4.45
C GLY A 243 10.28 -4.80 3.86
N LEU A 244 11.57 -5.09 3.63
CA LEU A 244 12.02 -6.32 2.96
C LEU A 244 12.72 -7.31 3.89
N ASN A 245 12.67 -7.08 5.20
CA ASN A 245 13.29 -7.96 6.22
C ASN A 245 14.77 -8.27 5.90
N ALA A 246 15.52 -7.25 5.45
CA ALA A 246 16.94 -7.43 5.13
C ALA A 246 17.72 -7.98 6.32
N ASN A 247 18.62 -8.93 6.04
CA ASN A 247 19.44 -9.65 7.02
C ASN A 247 18.61 -10.32 8.14
N ASN A 248 17.36 -10.68 7.81
CA ASN A 248 16.37 -11.28 8.69
C ASN A 248 16.04 -10.48 9.97
N LEU A 249 16.42 -9.21 10.03
CA LEU A 249 16.42 -8.43 11.27
C LEU A 249 15.03 -8.32 11.90
N VAL A 250 14.01 -7.99 11.11
CA VAL A 250 12.62 -7.87 11.63
C VAL A 250 12.16 -9.22 12.15
N TYR A 251 12.34 -10.28 11.37
CA TYR A 251 11.92 -11.62 11.74
C TYR A 251 12.62 -12.11 13.01
N ASP A 252 13.94 -11.92 13.12
CA ASP A 252 14.73 -12.35 14.28
C ASP A 252 14.30 -11.60 15.55
N LEU A 253 14.08 -10.29 15.47
CA LEU A 253 13.58 -9.49 16.59
C LEU A 253 12.19 -9.95 17.04
N VAL A 254 11.28 -10.22 16.09
CA VAL A 254 9.94 -10.75 16.38
C VAL A 254 10.05 -12.14 17.01
N LYS A 255 10.91 -13.01 16.49
CA LYS A 255 11.11 -14.36 17.02
C LYS A 255 11.64 -14.34 18.45
N ALA A 256 12.59 -13.45 18.76
CA ALA A 256 13.16 -13.30 20.09
C ALA A 256 12.15 -12.74 21.12
N ASN A 257 11.16 -11.97 20.66
CA ASN A 257 10.24 -11.24 21.53
C ASN A 257 8.77 -11.70 21.43
N GLY A 258 8.46 -12.69 20.58
CA GLY A 258 7.08 -13.02 20.22
C GLY A 258 6.29 -13.78 21.30
N GLU A 259 6.97 -14.49 22.20
CA GLU A 259 6.31 -15.30 23.24
C GLU A 259 5.94 -14.49 24.49
N ASN A 260 6.83 -13.61 24.93
CA ASN A 260 6.71 -12.89 26.20
C ASN A 260 7.25 -11.44 26.15
N GLY A 261 7.58 -10.94 24.96
CA GLY A 261 8.17 -9.63 24.78
C GLY A 261 7.15 -8.49 24.81
N THR A 262 7.69 -7.28 24.84
CA THR A 262 6.95 -6.01 24.81
C THR A 262 7.67 -5.04 23.87
N ILE A 263 7.14 -3.82 23.72
CA ILE A 263 7.85 -2.75 23.02
C ILE A 263 9.25 -2.54 23.63
N GLY A 264 9.37 -2.52 24.95
CA GLY A 264 10.63 -2.28 25.65
C GLY A 264 11.68 -3.38 25.44
N THR A 265 11.26 -4.65 25.42
CA THR A 265 12.21 -5.76 25.16
C THR A 265 12.68 -5.76 23.71
N VAL A 266 11.82 -5.37 22.75
CA VAL A 266 12.25 -5.19 21.36
C VAL A 266 13.26 -4.05 21.21
N VAL A 267 13.09 -2.93 21.95
CA VAL A 267 14.11 -1.87 22.02
C VAL A 267 15.44 -2.44 22.49
N GLN A 268 15.45 -3.21 23.59
CA GLN A 268 16.67 -3.84 24.12
C GLN A 268 17.31 -4.77 23.09
N SER A 269 16.55 -5.71 22.50
CA SER A 269 17.06 -6.64 21.51
C SER A 269 17.65 -5.94 20.28
N LEU A 270 17.04 -4.83 19.84
CA LEU A 270 17.59 -4.08 18.72
C LEU A 270 18.88 -3.34 19.10
N VAL A 271 18.94 -2.72 20.28
CA VAL A 271 20.15 -2.04 20.74
C VAL A 271 21.31 -3.03 20.87
N GLU A 272 21.07 -4.21 21.47
CA GLU A 272 22.05 -5.29 21.55
C GLU A 272 22.55 -5.71 20.16
N ARG A 273 21.62 -5.94 19.23
CA ARG A 273 21.95 -6.31 17.85
C ARG A 273 22.74 -5.21 17.12
N ALA A 274 22.38 -3.95 17.31
CA ALA A 274 23.08 -2.82 16.68
C ALA A 274 24.50 -2.63 17.22
N ILE A 275 24.75 -2.98 18.49
CA ILE A 275 26.09 -3.01 19.09
C ILE A 275 26.90 -4.18 18.52
N GLU A 276 26.30 -5.38 18.44
CA GLU A 276 26.93 -6.58 17.88
C GLU A 276 27.38 -6.35 16.42
N ASP A 277 26.50 -5.77 15.61
CA ASP A 277 26.74 -5.44 14.21
C ASP A 277 27.59 -4.17 14.03
N LYS A 278 27.99 -3.52 15.13
CA LYS A 278 28.80 -2.28 15.16
C LYS A 278 28.18 -1.11 14.41
N VAL A 279 26.86 -1.09 14.30
CA VAL A 279 26.08 0.05 13.78
C VAL A 279 26.14 1.22 14.77
N ILE A 280 26.16 0.90 16.07
CA ILE A 280 26.36 1.85 17.16
C ILE A 280 27.50 1.39 18.08
N THR A 281 28.11 2.33 18.77
CA THR A 281 29.16 2.06 19.78
C THR A 281 28.92 2.89 21.04
N PRO A 282 29.36 2.42 22.22
CA PRO A 282 29.34 3.26 23.43
C PRO A 282 30.10 4.57 23.21
N GLY A 283 29.42 5.69 23.42
CA GLY A 283 29.97 7.04 23.39
C GLY A 283 30.28 7.56 24.80
N LYS A 284 30.02 8.86 25.03
CA LYS A 284 30.22 9.49 26.35
C LYS A 284 29.32 8.89 27.44
N LYS A 285 29.81 8.83 28.67
CA LYS A 285 28.99 8.54 29.86
C LYS A 285 28.46 9.82 30.49
N GLY A 286 27.19 9.80 30.91
CA GLY A 286 26.56 10.85 31.70
C GLY A 286 25.97 10.26 32.99
N GLY A 287 26.71 10.34 34.09
CA GLY A 287 26.31 9.68 35.33
C GLY A 287 26.21 8.16 35.15
N TYR A 288 25.03 7.59 35.42
CA TYR A 288 24.73 6.16 35.23
C TYR A 288 24.30 5.81 33.80
N PHE A 289 24.10 6.79 32.93
CA PHE A 289 23.63 6.58 31.56
C PHE A 289 24.79 6.50 30.56
N GLN A 290 24.70 5.57 29.62
CA GLN A 290 25.64 5.40 28.51
C GLN A 290 25.02 5.99 27.24
N PHE A 291 25.55 7.10 26.74
CA PHE A 291 25.16 7.58 25.41
C PHE A 291 25.81 6.71 24.34
N TYR A 292 25.13 6.48 23.24
CA TYR A 292 25.67 5.77 22.08
C TYR A 292 25.99 6.74 20.95
N GLU A 293 26.94 6.34 20.11
CA GLU A 293 27.35 7.08 18.92
C GLU A 293 27.23 6.16 17.70
N THR A 294 26.95 6.75 16.53
CA THR A 294 26.96 6.04 15.24
C THR A 294 27.77 6.82 14.23
N LYS A 295 28.57 6.11 13.43
CA LYS A 295 29.25 6.67 12.26
C LYS A 295 28.41 6.59 10.99
N ASP A 296 27.30 5.84 11.04
CA ASP A 296 26.39 5.65 9.92
C ASP A 296 24.94 5.90 10.38
N PRO A 297 24.53 7.17 10.49
CA PRO A 297 23.19 7.51 10.97
C PRO A 297 22.07 6.98 10.06
N MET A 298 22.34 6.74 8.78
CA MET A 298 21.36 6.19 7.86
C MET A 298 21.12 4.69 8.10
N LEU A 299 22.18 3.93 8.39
CA LEU A 299 22.07 2.52 8.77
C LEU A 299 21.44 2.37 10.16
N TRP A 300 21.81 3.21 11.12
CA TRP A 300 21.12 3.27 12.42
C TRP A 300 19.62 3.51 12.25
N ASN A 301 19.23 4.49 11.43
CA ASN A 301 17.83 4.76 11.13
C ASN A 301 17.10 3.56 10.52
N ALA A 302 17.77 2.78 9.66
CA ALA A 302 17.19 1.56 9.08
C ALA A 302 17.00 0.45 10.13
N TYR A 303 17.93 0.30 11.07
CA TYR A 303 17.81 -0.60 12.21
C TYR A 303 16.64 -0.18 13.11
N ALA A 304 16.55 1.11 13.46
CA ALA A 304 15.42 1.67 14.21
C ALA A 304 14.07 1.43 13.52
N ALA A 305 14.02 1.59 12.19
CA ALA A 305 12.83 1.31 11.39
C ALA A 305 12.41 -0.18 11.45
N ALA A 306 13.38 -1.10 11.37
CA ALA A 306 13.14 -2.54 11.54
C ALA A 306 12.64 -2.88 12.95
N GLY A 307 13.22 -2.27 14.00
CA GLY A 307 12.74 -2.42 15.38
C GLY A 307 11.33 -1.88 15.56
N THR A 308 10.98 -0.75 14.92
CA THR A 308 9.62 -0.19 14.96
C THR A 308 8.60 -1.16 14.36
N MET A 309 8.96 -1.81 13.25
CA MET A 309 8.13 -2.87 12.64
C MET A 309 8.02 -4.08 13.56
N ALA A 310 9.14 -4.58 14.09
CA ALA A 310 9.15 -5.73 14.98
C ALA A 310 8.31 -5.48 16.25
N ALA A 311 8.45 -4.31 16.88
CA ALA A 311 7.67 -3.90 18.04
C ALA A 311 6.18 -3.82 17.71
N THR A 312 5.83 -3.35 16.50
CA THR A 312 4.45 -3.34 16.02
C THR A 312 3.89 -4.76 15.91
N ILE A 313 4.62 -5.68 15.29
CA ILE A 313 4.22 -7.08 15.15
C ILE A 313 4.08 -7.74 16.52
N VAL A 314 5.02 -7.53 17.45
CA VAL A 314 4.98 -8.08 18.81
C VAL A 314 3.78 -7.53 19.58
N ASN A 315 3.63 -6.20 19.67
CA ASN A 315 2.60 -5.59 20.51
C ASN A 315 1.19 -5.78 19.95
N CYS A 316 0.97 -5.46 18.68
CA CYS A 316 -0.34 -5.62 18.04
C CYS A 316 -0.67 -7.10 17.80
N GLY A 317 0.33 -7.94 17.53
CA GLY A 317 0.17 -9.38 17.36
C GLY A 317 -0.20 -10.08 18.67
N ALA A 318 0.37 -9.69 19.80
CA ALA A 318 0.00 -10.24 21.11
C ALA A 318 -1.47 -9.94 21.45
N GLY A 319 -1.92 -8.72 21.18
CA GLY A 319 -3.31 -8.31 21.40
C GLY A 319 -4.31 -8.78 20.34
N ARG A 320 -3.82 -9.11 19.13
CA ARG A 320 -4.63 -9.31 17.91
C ARG A 320 -5.60 -8.16 17.63
N PHE A 321 -5.16 -6.94 17.92
CA PHE A 321 -5.87 -5.69 17.63
C PHE A 321 -4.95 -4.68 16.97
N ALA A 322 -5.47 -3.91 16.00
CA ALA A 322 -4.68 -2.93 15.29
C ALA A 322 -4.55 -1.58 16.01
N GLN A 323 -5.51 -1.22 16.88
CA GLN A 323 -5.62 0.12 17.46
C GLN A 323 -4.37 0.58 18.24
N ALA A 324 -3.60 -0.34 18.81
CA ALA A 324 -2.39 0.00 19.55
C ALA A 324 -1.21 0.39 18.67
N VAL A 325 -1.29 0.25 17.35
CA VAL A 325 -0.17 0.57 16.46
C VAL A 325 0.27 2.03 16.58
N SER A 326 -0.67 2.96 16.78
CA SER A 326 -0.32 4.37 16.96
C SER A 326 0.48 4.59 18.25
N SER A 327 0.16 3.85 19.32
CA SER A 327 0.91 3.84 20.58
C SER A 327 2.28 3.18 20.40
N THR A 328 2.36 2.06 19.68
CA THR A 328 3.64 1.38 19.40
C THR A 328 4.59 2.27 18.61
N LEU A 329 4.11 2.91 17.54
CA LEU A 329 4.90 3.85 16.74
C LEU A 329 5.41 5.03 17.58
N LEU A 330 4.64 5.48 18.57
CA LEU A 330 5.04 6.56 19.46
C LEU A 330 6.11 6.07 20.44
N TYR A 331 5.75 5.10 21.29
CA TYR A 331 6.56 4.74 22.44
C TYR A 331 7.76 3.86 22.11
N PHE A 332 7.77 3.10 21.01
CA PHE A 332 9.01 2.47 20.56
C PHE A 332 10.09 3.53 20.29
N ASN A 333 9.71 4.60 19.58
CA ASN A 333 10.64 5.65 19.19
C ASN A 333 11.05 6.53 20.38
N ASP A 334 10.11 6.83 21.28
CA ASP A 334 10.40 7.58 22.51
C ASP A 334 11.35 6.80 23.44
N LEU A 335 11.08 5.52 23.67
CA LEU A 335 11.93 4.66 24.49
C LEU A 335 13.31 4.47 23.85
N LEU A 336 13.40 4.32 22.53
CA LEU A 336 14.67 4.15 21.83
C LEU A 336 15.59 5.38 22.01
N GLU A 337 15.03 6.59 21.93
CA GLU A 337 15.77 7.83 22.18
C GLU A 337 16.28 7.90 23.63
N HIS A 338 15.45 7.53 24.60
CA HIS A 338 15.82 7.55 26.01
C HIS A 338 16.76 6.41 26.42
N GLU A 339 16.76 5.29 25.69
CA GLU A 339 17.66 4.16 25.93
C GLU A 339 19.06 4.42 25.36
N THR A 340 19.16 5.16 24.24
CA THR A 340 20.42 5.25 23.48
C THR A 340 21.03 6.65 23.42
N GLY A 341 20.22 7.70 23.53
CA GLY A 341 20.61 9.07 23.20
C GLY A 341 20.83 9.32 21.69
N LEU A 342 20.47 8.36 20.83
CA LEU A 342 20.46 8.50 19.37
C LEU A 342 19.06 8.84 18.88
N PRO A 343 18.92 9.53 17.73
CA PRO A 343 17.60 9.87 17.18
C PRO A 343 16.80 8.61 16.81
N SER A 344 15.49 8.67 16.99
CA SER A 344 14.55 7.60 16.63
C SER A 344 14.28 7.51 15.12
N THR A 345 13.39 6.60 14.74
CA THR A 345 13.05 6.31 13.34
C THR A 345 12.56 7.55 12.59
N ASP A 346 13.13 7.75 11.41
CA ASP A 346 12.98 8.94 10.57
C ASP A 346 13.22 10.25 11.35
N TYR A 347 14.19 10.21 12.26
CA TYR A 347 14.67 11.35 13.06
C TYR A 347 13.52 12.04 13.82
N GLY A 348 12.64 11.24 14.44
CA GLY A 348 11.48 11.71 15.21
C GLY A 348 10.21 11.90 14.40
N ARG A 349 10.23 11.82 13.05
CA ARG A 349 9.00 11.98 12.25
C ARG A 349 8.01 10.83 12.43
N VAL A 350 8.49 9.61 12.71
CA VAL A 350 7.59 8.50 13.07
C VAL A 350 6.91 8.78 14.39
N MET A 351 7.66 9.22 15.41
CA MET A 351 7.10 9.62 16.70
C MET A 351 6.06 10.74 16.54
N GLY A 352 6.36 11.79 15.78
CA GLY A 352 5.43 12.88 15.50
C GLY A 352 4.18 12.43 14.73
N THR A 353 4.34 11.56 13.72
CA THR A 353 3.22 10.92 13.01
C THR A 353 2.34 10.14 13.98
N ALA A 354 2.96 9.39 14.90
CA ALA A 354 2.28 8.55 15.87
C ALA A 354 1.49 9.36 16.91
N VAL A 355 1.96 10.55 17.30
CA VAL A 355 1.21 11.47 18.16
C VAL A 355 -0.09 11.90 17.49
N GLY A 356 -0.01 12.43 16.26
CA GLY A 356 -1.19 12.85 15.50
C GLY A 356 -2.13 11.68 15.21
N PHE A 357 -1.57 10.54 14.78
CA PHE A 357 -2.34 9.34 14.49
C PHE A 357 -3.05 8.78 15.73
N SER A 358 -2.39 8.76 16.89
CA SER A 358 -3.03 8.35 18.15
C SER A 358 -4.22 9.25 18.47
N PHE A 359 -4.03 10.56 18.36
CA PHE A 359 -5.12 11.52 18.59
C PHE A 359 -6.30 11.33 17.62
N PHE A 360 -6.05 11.24 16.31
CA PHE A 360 -7.11 11.11 15.30
C PHE A 360 -7.68 9.69 15.15
N SER A 361 -7.16 8.71 15.88
CA SER A 361 -7.79 7.38 16.00
C SER A 361 -8.55 7.19 17.31
N HIS A 362 -8.47 8.16 18.23
CA HIS A 362 -9.05 8.07 19.58
C HIS A 362 -9.76 9.37 20.01
N SER A 363 -10.19 10.21 19.06
CA SER A 363 -10.86 11.48 19.36
C SER A 363 -12.04 11.77 18.44
N ILE A 364 -12.72 12.88 18.70
CA ILE A 364 -13.93 13.33 18.01
C ILE A 364 -13.66 14.17 16.75
N TYR A 365 -12.39 14.50 16.46
CA TYR A 365 -12.03 15.56 15.50
C TYR A 365 -11.84 15.08 14.06
N GLY A 366 -11.99 13.78 13.80
CA GLY A 366 -11.79 13.17 12.49
C GLY A 366 -10.91 11.93 12.60
N GLY A 367 -10.41 11.47 11.45
CA GLY A 367 -9.70 10.19 11.35
C GLY A 367 -10.63 9.00 11.53
N GLY A 368 -10.17 7.95 12.23
CA GLY A 368 -10.92 6.71 12.39
C GLY A 368 -10.05 5.52 12.80
N GLY A 369 -10.46 4.31 12.47
CA GLY A 369 -9.66 3.11 12.70
C GLY A 369 -8.38 3.09 11.84
N PRO A 370 -7.32 2.37 12.24
CA PRO A 370 -6.03 2.36 11.52
C PRO A 370 -6.13 2.05 10.02
N GLY A 371 -7.10 1.21 9.63
CA GLY A 371 -7.30 0.71 8.28
C GLY A 371 -7.64 1.75 7.20
N ILE A 372 -8.16 2.92 7.59
CA ILE A 372 -8.55 3.98 6.63
C ILE A 372 -7.43 4.99 6.35
N PHE A 373 -6.35 4.98 7.14
CA PHE A 373 -5.21 5.87 6.94
C PHE A 373 -4.36 5.42 5.75
N ASN A 374 -3.50 6.32 5.28
CA ASN A 374 -2.56 6.12 4.18
C ASN A 374 -1.48 7.21 4.21
N GLY A 375 -0.42 7.06 3.41
CA GLY A 375 0.71 7.99 3.37
C GLY A 375 0.41 9.35 2.75
N ASN A 376 -0.77 9.51 2.13
CA ASN A 376 -1.29 10.79 1.68
C ASN A 376 -2.08 11.52 2.77
N HIS A 377 -2.82 10.80 3.63
CA HIS A 377 -3.66 11.38 4.66
C HIS A 377 -2.88 12.37 5.54
N VAL A 378 -3.46 13.55 5.75
CA VAL A 378 -2.84 14.68 6.48
C VAL A 378 -2.28 14.34 7.86
N VAL A 379 -2.75 13.27 8.50
CA VAL A 379 -2.34 12.82 9.83
C VAL A 379 -1.10 11.92 9.78
N THR A 380 -0.96 11.15 8.70
CA THR A 380 0.00 10.05 8.58
C THR A 380 1.03 10.24 7.47
N ARG A 381 1.01 11.40 6.80
CA ARG A 381 1.92 11.72 5.68
C ARG A 381 3.35 12.11 6.09
N HIS A 382 3.58 12.40 7.37
CA HIS A 382 4.80 13.10 7.81
C HIS A 382 6.06 12.24 7.83
N ALA A 383 5.95 10.95 8.19
CA ALA A 383 7.07 10.02 8.09
C ALA A 383 7.35 9.66 6.63
N ALA A 384 8.63 9.56 6.27
CA ALA A 384 9.12 9.24 4.93
C ALA A 384 9.03 7.73 4.63
N GLY A 385 7.80 7.23 4.54
CA GLY A 385 7.51 5.88 4.08
C GLY A 385 7.75 4.75 5.08
N VAL A 386 7.95 5.08 6.36
CA VAL A 386 8.31 4.11 7.41
C VAL A 386 7.31 4.02 8.57
N ALA A 387 6.18 4.74 8.50
CA ALA A 387 5.09 4.63 9.48
C ALA A 387 3.94 3.72 8.99
N ILE A 388 3.41 4.01 7.80
CA ILE A 388 2.27 3.27 7.20
C ILE A 388 2.52 1.76 7.07
N PRO A 389 3.72 1.26 6.70
CA PRO A 389 3.96 -0.18 6.64
C PRO A 389 3.69 -0.90 7.96
N CYS A 390 4.02 -0.28 9.10
CA CYS A 390 3.70 -0.82 10.42
C CYS A 390 2.18 -0.87 10.65
N VAL A 391 1.45 0.14 10.19
CA VAL A 391 -0.03 0.17 10.27
C VAL A 391 -0.65 -0.96 9.45
N VAL A 392 -0.08 -1.27 8.27
CA VAL A 392 -0.47 -2.43 7.47
C VAL A 392 -0.21 -3.74 8.21
N ALA A 393 0.97 -3.91 8.81
CA ALA A 393 1.28 -5.10 9.61
C ALA A 393 0.31 -5.28 10.78
N ALA A 394 -0.01 -4.20 11.51
CA ALA A 394 -0.96 -4.24 12.62
C ALA A 394 -2.39 -4.60 12.17
N MET A 395 -2.86 -4.01 11.06
CA MET A 395 -4.18 -4.31 10.49
C MET A 395 -4.28 -5.72 9.92
N ALA A 396 -3.18 -6.29 9.41
CA ALA A 396 -3.11 -7.69 9.00
C ALA A 396 -3.24 -8.66 10.19
N LEU A 397 -2.73 -8.27 11.37
CA LEU A 397 -2.78 -9.06 12.60
C LEU A 397 -4.10 -8.95 13.37
N ASP A 398 -4.94 -7.96 13.04
CA ASP A 398 -6.24 -7.70 13.66
C ASP A 398 -7.21 -8.88 13.50
N ALA A 399 -7.80 -9.32 14.61
CA ALA A 399 -8.75 -10.44 14.65
C ALA A 399 -10.22 -10.02 14.52
N GLY A 400 -10.50 -8.82 13.97
CA GLY A 400 -11.85 -8.31 13.75
C GLY A 400 -12.32 -7.33 14.81
N THR A 401 -11.43 -6.49 15.33
CA THR A 401 -11.80 -5.46 16.32
C THR A 401 -12.20 -4.14 15.65
N GLN A 402 -11.96 -4.00 14.34
CA GLN A 402 -12.26 -2.79 13.58
C GLN A 402 -13.67 -2.81 12.97
N MET A 403 -14.40 -1.70 13.11
CA MET A 403 -15.66 -1.48 12.39
C MET A 403 -15.40 -1.22 10.89
N PHE A 404 -14.45 -0.32 10.59
CA PHE A 404 -13.95 -0.08 9.24
C PHE A 404 -12.80 -1.06 8.93
N SER A 405 -13.13 -2.35 8.95
CA SER A 405 -12.21 -3.46 8.70
C SER A 405 -11.82 -3.59 7.21
N PRO A 406 -10.74 -4.33 6.91
CA PRO A 406 -10.38 -4.66 5.53
C PRO A 406 -11.53 -5.32 4.75
N GLU A 407 -12.32 -6.18 5.41
CA GLU A 407 -13.51 -6.80 4.82
C GLU A 407 -14.61 -5.78 4.48
N SER A 408 -14.84 -4.75 5.30
CA SER A 408 -15.92 -3.81 5.06
C SER A 408 -15.56 -2.76 4.01
N THR A 409 -14.29 -2.35 3.93
CA THR A 409 -13.87 -1.28 3.02
C THR A 409 -13.17 -1.77 1.76
N SER A 410 -12.71 -3.02 1.71
CA SER A 410 -11.69 -3.43 0.73
C SER A 410 -11.77 -4.89 0.28
N LYS A 411 -12.88 -5.59 0.57
CA LYS A 411 -13.08 -7.00 0.18
C LYS A 411 -12.77 -7.28 -1.29
N LEU A 412 -13.18 -6.39 -2.19
CA LEU A 412 -12.95 -6.48 -3.63
C LEU A 412 -11.47 -6.74 -3.95
N PHE A 413 -10.54 -6.07 -3.26
CA PHE A 413 -9.11 -6.18 -3.54
C PHE A 413 -8.54 -7.57 -3.22
N ALA A 414 -9.11 -8.32 -2.28
CA ALA A 414 -8.68 -9.71 -2.04
C ALA A 414 -9.20 -10.68 -3.11
N GLU A 415 -10.37 -10.39 -3.67
CA GLU A 415 -11.00 -11.21 -4.71
C GLU A 415 -10.38 -10.95 -6.09
N THR A 416 -9.74 -9.80 -6.28
CA THR A 416 -9.13 -9.38 -7.54
C THR A 416 -7.60 -9.22 -7.44
N TYR A 417 -7.10 -8.06 -6.99
CA TYR A 417 -5.67 -7.73 -6.97
C TYR A 417 -4.85 -8.72 -6.13
N GLY A 418 -5.43 -9.28 -5.06
CA GLY A 418 -4.82 -10.32 -4.24
C GLY A 418 -4.67 -11.67 -4.93
N LYS A 419 -5.13 -11.81 -6.17
CA LYS A 419 -4.86 -12.96 -7.05
C LYS A 419 -3.68 -12.74 -7.99
N VAL A 420 -3.09 -11.54 -7.98
CA VAL A 420 -1.91 -11.21 -8.80
C VAL A 420 -0.66 -11.31 -7.92
N ASP A 421 0.24 -12.22 -8.26
CA ASP A 421 1.40 -12.56 -7.42
C ASP A 421 2.29 -11.36 -7.05
N VAL A 422 2.43 -10.38 -7.93
CA VAL A 422 3.26 -9.19 -7.66
C VAL A 422 2.70 -8.33 -6.52
N PHE A 423 1.39 -8.36 -6.30
CA PHE A 423 0.74 -7.70 -5.16
C PHE A 423 0.65 -8.63 -3.96
N ASN A 424 0.37 -9.92 -4.17
CA ASN A 424 0.13 -10.85 -3.06
C ASN A 424 1.40 -11.32 -2.35
N LYS A 425 2.50 -11.50 -3.10
CA LYS A 425 3.79 -12.03 -2.62
C LYS A 425 4.96 -11.11 -3.03
N PRO A 426 4.91 -9.81 -2.73
CA PRO A 426 5.92 -8.84 -3.15
C PRO A 426 7.33 -9.21 -2.71
N ILE A 427 7.53 -9.78 -1.51
CA ILE A 427 8.87 -10.13 -1.00
C ILE A 427 9.59 -11.07 -1.97
N GLN A 428 8.93 -12.16 -2.36
CA GLN A 428 9.50 -13.15 -3.26
C GLN A 428 9.75 -12.56 -4.65
N GLN A 429 8.83 -11.73 -5.15
CA GLN A 429 8.95 -11.11 -6.47
C GLN A 429 10.12 -10.11 -6.52
N ILE A 430 10.26 -9.28 -5.48
CA ILE A 430 11.34 -8.30 -5.36
C ILE A 430 12.69 -8.98 -5.20
N ALA A 431 12.78 -10.04 -4.38
CA ALA A 431 14.00 -10.82 -4.23
C ALA A 431 14.44 -11.50 -5.54
N ASN A 432 13.48 -12.01 -6.32
CA ASN A 432 13.75 -12.57 -7.65
C ASN A 432 14.25 -11.52 -8.64
N GLY A 433 13.74 -10.28 -8.55
CA GLY A 433 14.13 -9.16 -9.40
C GLY A 433 15.45 -8.47 -9.02
N ALA A 434 15.93 -8.68 -7.80
CA ALA A 434 17.13 -8.02 -7.27
C ALA A 434 18.45 -8.57 -7.83
#